data_AF-A0A1D7Y6H5-F1
#
_entry.id   AF-A0A1D7Y6H5-F1
#
_cell.length_a   1.000
_cell.length_b   1.000
_cell.length_c   1.000
_cell.angle_alpha   90.00
_cell.angle_beta   90.00
_cell.angle_gamma   90.00
#
_symmetry.space_group_name_H-M   'P 1'
#
loop_
_entity.id
_entity.type
_entity.pdbx_description
1 polymer ?
#
loop_
_entity_poly.entity_id
_entity_poly.type
_entity_poly.pdbx_seq_one_letter_code
_entity_poly.pdbx_strand_id
1 'polypeptide(L)' 'MNGAVLVTDAGYGQNADFRAGLTERGHAYGAGIRGDLTVQPCDASLITSAGSGDGRPPLPGTRGHP' A
#
# COMPACT_ATOMS: atom_id res chain seq x y z
N MET A 1 21.37 -15.87 -22.00
CA MET A 1 20.22 -16.63 -21.44
C MET A 1 19.06 -15.65 -21.36
N ASN A 2 17.97 -15.89 -22.10
CA ASN A 2 16.77 -15.05 -21.98
C ASN A 2 16.06 -15.45 -20.69
N GLY A 3 16.25 -14.68 -19.62
CA GLY A 3 15.56 -14.89 -18.34
C GLY A 3 14.08 -14.52 -18.48
N ALA A 4 13.18 -15.34 -17.94
CA ALA A 4 11.75 -15.06 -17.94
C ALA A 4 11.45 -13.80 -17.12
N VAL A 5 10.55 -12.95 -17.63
CA VAL A 5 10.06 -11.75 -16.94
C VAL A 5 8.67 -12.03 -16.40
N LEU A 6 8.45 -11.75 -15.11
CA LEU A 6 7.12 -11.83 -14.51
C LEU A 6 6.31 -10.56 -14.83
N VAL A 7 5.05 -10.73 -15.23
CA VAL A 7 4.12 -9.61 -15.44
C VAL A 7 2.99 -9.74 -14.44
N THR A 8 2.68 -8.67 -13.73
CA THR A 8 1.61 -8.63 -12.73
C THR A 8 0.65 -7.47 -12.97
N ASP A 9 -0.61 -7.67 -12.58
CA ASP A 9 -1.63 -6.62 -12.65
C ASP A 9 -1.42 -5.54 -11.57
N ALA A 10 -2.19 -4.46 -11.68
CA ALA A 10 -2.14 -3.31 -10.78
C ALA A 10 -2.49 -3.61 -9.32
N GLY A 11 -3.30 -4.63 -9.02
CA GLY A 11 -3.61 -5.05 -7.65
C GLY A 11 -2.37 -5.49 -6.88
N TYR A 12 -1.48 -6.22 -7.52
CA TYR A 12 -0.18 -6.62 -6.96
C TYR A 12 0.91 -5.56 -7.17
N GLY A 13 0.81 -4.74 -8.23
CA GLY A 13 1.77 -3.67 -8.47
C GLY A 13 1.79 -2.57 -7.41
N GLN A 14 0.69 -2.40 -6.66
CA GLN A 14 0.64 -1.47 -5.52
C GLN A 14 1.18 -2.06 -4.22
N ASN A 15 1.39 -3.38 -4.17
CA ASN A 15 1.87 -4.02 -2.96
C ASN A 15 3.41 -3.89 -2.88
N ALA A 16 3.87 -3.07 -1.95
CA ALA A 16 5.30 -2.82 -1.76
C ALA A 16 6.08 -4.09 -1.40
N ASP A 17 5.53 -4.92 -0.50
CA ASP A 17 6.16 -6.17 -0.05
C ASP A 17 6.28 -7.19 -1.18
N PHE A 18 5.28 -7.24 -2.07
CA PHE A 18 5.31 -8.09 -3.26
C PHE A 18 6.47 -7.70 -4.18
N ARG A 19 6.61 -6.41 -4.49
CA ARG A 19 7.70 -5.89 -5.32
C ARG A 19 9.06 -6.10 -4.66
N ALA A 20 9.16 -5.86 -3.35
CA ALA A 20 10.39 -6.09 -2.58
C ALA A 20 10.81 -7.56 -2.67
N GLY A 21 9.88 -8.49 -2.45
CA GLY A 21 10.15 -9.92 -2.52
C GLY A 21 10.60 -10.40 -3.91
N LEU A 22 10.12 -9.80 -5.00
CA LEU A 22 10.61 -10.10 -6.35
C LEU A 22 12.05 -9.62 -6.56
N THR A 23 12.35 -8.41 -6.10
CA THR A 23 13.70 -7.81 -6.17
C THR A 23 14.70 -8.63 -5.34
N GLU A 24 14.35 -8.99 -4.10
CA GLU A 24 15.21 -9.80 -3.22
C GLU A 24 15.54 -11.17 -3.80
N ARG A 25 14.60 -11.76 -4.55
CA ARG A 25 14.78 -13.05 -5.23
C ARG A 25 15.46 -12.94 -6.59
N GLY A 26 15.79 -11.72 -7.04
CA GLY A 26 16.48 -11.48 -8.31
C GLY A 26 15.62 -11.72 -9.55
N HIS A 27 14.30 -11.59 -9.43
CA HIS A 27 13.40 -11.74 -10.58
C HIS A 27 13.28 -10.44 -11.37
N ALA A 28 13.37 -10.53 -12.69
CA ALA A 28 12.94 -9.45 -13.57
C ALA A 28 11.41 -9.41 -13.62
N TYR A 29 10.81 -8.23 -13.44
CA TYR A 29 9.35 -8.09 -13.47
C TYR A 29 8.89 -6.74 -14.02
N GLY A 30 7.68 -6.74 -14.56
CA GLY A 30 6.88 -5.54 -14.84
C GLY A 30 5.56 -5.60 -14.08
N ALA A 31 5.19 -4.49 -13.44
CA ALA A 31 3.94 -4.41 -12.68
C ALA A 31 3.06 -3.29 -13.22
N GLY A 32 1.79 -3.60 -13.45
CA GLY A 32 0.79 -2.57 -13.71
C GLY A 32 0.74 -1.61 -12.52
N ILE A 33 0.63 -0.31 -12.77
CA ILE A 33 0.43 0.70 -11.73
C ILE A 33 -0.83 1.48 -12.06
N ARG A 34 -1.73 1.67 -11.07
CA ARG A 34 -2.90 2.52 -11.29
C ARG A 34 -2.46 3.97 -11.38
N GLY A 35 -3.00 4.70 -12.36
CA GLY A 35 -2.62 6.10 -12.60
C GLY A 35 -3.08 7.07 -11.50
N ASP A 36 -3.95 6.63 -10.59
CA ASP A 36 -4.41 7.39 -9.43
C ASP A 36 -3.50 7.20 -8.20
N LEU A 37 -2.42 6.41 -8.30
CA LEU A 37 -1.51 6.25 -7.19
C LEU A 37 -0.60 7.46 -7.00
N THR A 38 -0.61 8.00 -5.79
CA THR A 38 0.38 9.00 -5.37
C THR A 38 1.61 8.29 -4.80
N VAL A 39 2.79 8.53 -5.38
CA VAL A 39 4.07 8.14 -4.78
C VAL A 39 4.47 9.21 -3.78
N GLN A 40 4.63 8.82 -2.52
CA GLN A 40 5.12 9.73 -1.48
C GLN A 40 6.66 9.65 -1.39
N PRO A 41 7.33 10.76 -1.04
CA PRO A 41 8.75 10.75 -0.69
C PRO A 41 9.07 9.72 0.39
N CYS A 42 10.30 9.21 0.41
CA CYS A 42 10.73 8.21 1.41
C CYS A 42 10.75 8.74 2.84
N ASP A 43 10.87 10.06 3.01
CA ASP A 43 10.83 10.79 4.28
C ASP A 43 9.43 11.34 4.61
N ALA A 44 8.41 10.96 3.84
CA ALA A 44 7.04 11.35 4.13
C ALA A 44 6.59 10.81 5.50
N SER A 45 6.14 11.71 6.35
CA SER A 45 5.53 11.37 7.64
C SER A 45 4.01 11.32 7.51
N LEU A 46 3.39 10.30 8.12
CA LEU A 46 1.93 10.22 8.21
C LEU A 46 1.45 11.26 9.22
N ILE A 47 0.84 12.33 8.73
CA ILE A 47 0.21 13.33 9.58
C ILE A 47 -1.27 12.95 9.74
N THR A 48 -1.66 12.56 10.95
CA THR A 48 -3.08 12.44 11.29
C THR A 48 -3.67 13.84 11.28
N SER A 49 -4.61 14.10 10.37
CA SER A 49 -5.41 15.32 10.42
C SER A 49 -6.08 15.41 11.80
N ALA A 50 -6.02 16.57 12.45
CA ALA A 50 -6.88 16.84 13.59
C ALA A 50 -8.31 16.76 13.07
N GLY A 51 -9.00 15.66 13.35
CA GLY A 51 -10.25 15.32 12.68
C GLY A 51 -11.20 16.51 12.63
N SER A 52 -11.72 16.83 11.45
CA SER A 52 -12.57 18.01 11.16
C SER A 52 -13.81 18.14 12.07
N GLY A 53 -14.11 17.13 12.90
CA GLY A 53 -15.37 17.03 13.64
C GLY A 53 -16.55 16.59 12.76
N ASP A 54 -16.41 16.71 11.43
CA ASP A 54 -17.43 16.33 10.44
C ASP A 54 -17.47 14.82 10.13
N GLY A 55 -16.53 14.05 10.69
CA GLY A 55 -16.52 12.60 10.57
C GLY A 55 -17.61 11.95 11.42
N ARG A 56 -18.00 10.71 11.07
CA ARG A 56 -18.91 9.91 11.90
C ARG A 56 -18.38 9.90 13.34
N PRO A 57 -19.17 10.34 14.34
CA PRO A 57 -18.77 10.28 15.74
C PRO A 57 -18.31 8.85 16.07
N PRO A 58 -17.20 8.70 16.82
CA PRO A 58 -16.81 7.38 17.28
C PRO A 58 -18.00 6.73 17.98
N LEU A 59 -18.35 5.51 17.57
CA LEU A 59 -19.41 4.76 18.22
C LEU A 59 -19.08 4.68 19.71
N PRO A 60 -20.05 4.87 20.61
CA PRO A 60 -19.84 4.65 22.03
C PRO A 60 -19.17 3.29 22.19
N GLY A 61 -17.96 3.27 22.75
CA GLY A 61 -17.30 2.01 23.06
C GLY A 61 -18.25 1.22 23.94
N THR A 62 -18.55 -0.02 23.56
CA THR A 62 -19.31 -0.93 24.42
C THR A 62 -18.49 -1.11 25.70
N ARG A 63 -18.82 -0.34 26.75
CA ARG A 63 -18.40 -0.65 28.10
C ARG A 63 -19.25 -1.82 28.56
N GLY A 64 -18.68 -3.02 28.51
CA GLY A 64 -19.29 -4.17 29.16
C GLY A 64 -18.83 -5.51 28.60
N HIS A 65 -17.89 -6.15 29.30
CA HIS A 65 -18.20 -7.41 29.98
C HIS A 65 -17.26 -7.52 31.21
N PRO A 66 -17.74 -8.00 32.38
CA PRO A 66 -16.89 -8.31 33.54
C PRO A 66 -15.81 -9.36 33.25
#